data_AF-A0A9D0ABD3-F1
#
_entry.id   AF-A0A9D0ABD3-F1
#
_cell.length_a   1.000
_cell.length_b   1.000
_cell.length_c   1.000
_cell.angle_alpha   90.00
_cell.angle_beta   90.00
_cell.angle_gamma   90.00
#
_symmetry.space_group_name_H-M   'P 1'
#
loop_
_entity.id
_entity.type
_entity.pdbx_description
1 polymer ?
#
loop_
_entity_poly.entity_id
_entity_poly.type
_entity_poly.pdbx_seq_one_letter_code
_entity_poly.pdbx_strand_id
1 'polypeptide(L)'
;MQKLLRMTHQREIILDEMKKCKTHPTADELYERIKKKLPRISLATVYRNLEIMSESGLINKLEISGRQKRFDCELQQHDHIYCVQCHRVDNIDLAEKKNIPLPEQENHGYIVSGCRVEFYGICPKCQSLLLRTKKRKGKKMACKSKCGTKGLSDKQRLVLEAMAKCEQACGSKDIAAATGLEPKQVSCQITALKKKGFVESPVRCKYSITGDGKSAIA
;
A
#
# COMPACT_ATOMS: atom_id res chain seq x y z
N MET A 1 6.24 18.68 36.50
CA MET A 1 6.90 17.73 37.43
C MET A 1 7.42 16.56 36.61
N GLN A 2 8.75 16.38 36.48
CA GLN A 2 9.30 15.18 35.86
C GLN A 2 9.04 13.99 36.79
N LYS A 3 8.15 13.09 36.37
CA LYS A 3 7.88 11.84 37.09
C LYS A 3 9.13 10.97 36.94
N LEU A 4 9.80 10.64 38.03
CA LEU A 4 10.99 9.79 38.01
C LEU A 4 10.59 8.37 37.54
N LEU A 5 10.67 8.14 36.23
CA LEU A 5 10.28 6.86 35.64
C LEU A 5 11.36 5.82 35.96
N ARG A 6 10.98 4.75 36.66
CA ARG A 6 11.88 3.62 36.87
C ARG A 6 12.25 2.98 35.52
N MET A 7 13.51 3.06 35.13
CA MET A 7 13.99 2.36 33.94
C MET A 7 14.10 0.86 34.23
N THR A 8 13.33 0.08 33.48
CA THR A 8 13.39 -1.39 33.51
C THR A 8 14.16 -1.86 32.28
N HIS A 9 14.71 -3.07 32.33
CA HIS A 9 15.42 -3.66 31.20
C HIS A 9 14.59 -3.66 29.89
N GLN A 10 13.27 -3.85 29.99
CA GLN A 10 12.38 -3.74 28.84
C GLN A 10 12.35 -2.32 28.26
N ARG A 11 12.27 -1.29 29.11
CA ARG A 11 12.25 0.13 28.70
C ARG A 11 13.58 0.55 28.08
N GLU A 12 14.70 0.08 28.63
CA GLU A 12 16.03 0.32 28.07
C GLU A 12 16.13 -0.23 26.65
N ILE A 13 15.71 -1.47 26.43
CA ILE A 13 15.73 -2.09 25.09
C ILE A 13 14.81 -1.35 24.12
N ILE A 14 13.60 -0.95 24.57
CA ILE A 14 12.67 -0.18 23.73
C ILE A 14 13.31 1.16 23.32
N LEU A 15 13.89 1.88 24.28
CA LEU A 15 14.52 3.18 24.04
C LEU A 15 15.74 3.05 23.11
N ASP A 16 16.58 2.04 23.31
CA ASP A 16 17.74 1.77 22.45
C ASP A 16 17.35 1.42 21.01
N GLU A 17 16.28 0.65 20.83
CA GLU A 17 15.78 0.34 19.49
C GLU A 17 15.18 1.57 18.80
N MET A 18 14.50 2.44 19.55
CA MET A 18 14.02 3.70 18.98
C MET A 18 15.16 4.66 18.63
N LYS A 19 16.20 4.80 19.46
CA LYS A 19 17.38 5.63 19.16
C LYS A 19 18.11 5.22 17.88
N LYS A 20 18.00 3.95 17.48
CA LYS A 20 18.54 3.45 16.20
C LYS A 20 17.66 3.80 15.00
N CYS A 21 16.40 4.13 15.23
CA CYS A 21 15.48 4.55 14.19
C CYS A 21 15.73 6.03 13.88
N LYS A 22 16.21 6.34 12.67
CA LYS A 22 16.27 7.71 12.13
C LYS A 22 14.91 8.20 11.59
N THR A 23 13.84 7.52 11.98
CA THR A 23 12.47 7.71 11.49
C THR A 23 11.53 7.55 12.66
N HIS A 24 10.25 7.83 12.46
CA HIS A 24 9.21 7.79 13.49
C HIS A 24 8.42 6.48 13.41
N PRO A 25 8.87 5.38 14.04
CA PRO A 25 8.19 4.10 13.91
C PRO A 25 6.81 4.11 14.56
N THR A 26 5.93 3.25 14.05
CA THR A 26 4.75 2.85 14.82
C THR A 26 5.14 1.85 15.91
N ALA A 27 4.26 1.67 16.91
CA ALA A 27 4.48 0.66 17.93
C ALA A 27 4.55 -0.78 17.34
N ASP A 28 3.80 -1.06 16.26
CA ASP A 28 3.86 -2.33 15.55
C ASP A 28 5.24 -2.56 14.90
N GLU A 29 5.75 -1.54 14.19
CA GLU A 29 7.07 -1.59 13.55
C GLU A 29 8.18 -1.78 14.57
N LEU A 30 8.05 -1.15 15.75
CA LEU A 30 9.02 -1.27 16.83
C LEU A 30 8.92 -2.64 17.52
N TYR A 31 7.71 -3.16 17.73
CA TYR A 31 7.49 -4.48 18.30
C TYR A 31 8.16 -5.58 17.48
N GLU A 32 8.05 -5.56 16.15
CA GLU A 32 8.71 -6.54 15.27
C GLU A 32 10.25 -6.52 15.40
N ARG A 33 10.84 -5.38 15.74
CA ARG A 33 12.28 -5.25 16.00
C ARG A 33 12.63 -5.75 17.39
N ILE A 34 11.89 -5.33 18.41
CA ILE A 34 12.13 -5.69 19.81
C ILE A 34 11.92 -7.18 20.05
N LYS A 35 10.92 -7.81 19.40
CA LYS A 35 10.62 -9.24 19.57
C LYS A 35 11.81 -10.14 19.27
N LYS A 36 12.74 -9.72 18.40
CA LYS A 36 13.99 -10.43 18.12
C LYS A 36 14.95 -10.47 19.32
N LYS A 37 14.87 -9.47 20.20
CA LYS A 37 15.68 -9.34 21.41
C LYS A 37 14.96 -9.80 22.67
N LEU A 38 13.65 -9.58 22.73
CA LEU A 38 12.76 -9.96 23.84
C LEU A 38 11.62 -10.83 23.31
N PRO A 39 11.82 -12.15 23.13
CA PRO A 39 10.83 -13.03 22.51
C PRO A 39 9.51 -13.14 23.29
N ARG A 40 9.55 -12.87 24.60
CA ARG A 40 8.38 -12.94 25.50
C ARG A 40 7.59 -11.63 25.59
N ILE A 41 8.03 -10.55 24.92
CA ILE A 41 7.31 -9.27 24.99
C ILE A 41 6.01 -9.35 24.19
N SER A 42 4.94 -8.75 24.71
CA SER A 42 3.69 -8.59 23.97
C SER A 42 3.62 -7.22 23.31
N LEU A 43 2.87 -7.10 22.22
CA LEU A 43 2.59 -5.82 21.57
C LEU A 43 1.98 -4.81 22.56
N ALA A 44 1.04 -5.26 23.40
CA ALA A 44 0.41 -4.45 24.43
C ALA A 44 1.42 -3.92 25.48
N THR A 45 2.50 -4.66 25.74
CA THR A 45 3.58 -4.21 26.63
C THR A 45 4.41 -3.11 25.97
N VAL A 46 4.67 -3.21 24.67
CA VAL A 46 5.39 -2.15 23.91
C VAL A 46 4.56 -0.86 23.91
N TYR A 47 3.28 -0.93 23.57
CA TYR A 47 2.38 0.24 23.60
C TYR A 47 2.34 0.92 24.96
N ARG A 48 2.12 0.16 26.04
CA ARG A 48 2.07 0.71 27.41
C ARG A 48 3.37 1.39 27.80
N ASN A 49 4.51 0.80 27.47
CA ASN A 49 5.81 1.40 27.79
C ASN A 49 6.06 2.68 26.98
N LEU A 50 5.69 2.72 25.71
CA LEU A 50 5.80 3.92 24.87
C LEU A 50 4.92 5.06 25.39
N GLU A 51 3.67 4.77 25.79
CA GLU A 51 2.79 5.79 26.37
C GLU A 51 3.38 6.36 27.68
N ILE A 52 3.82 5.48 28.60
CA ILE A 52 4.46 5.90 29.85
C ILE A 52 5.74 6.72 29.62
N MET A 53 6.57 6.32 28.65
CA MET A 53 7.78 7.06 28.30
C MET A 53 7.44 8.43 27.71
N SER A 54 6.38 8.52 26.91
CA SER A 54 5.92 9.79 26.35
C SER A 54 5.37 10.72 27.43
N GLU A 55 4.53 10.22 28.33
CA GLU A 55 4.01 10.97 29.49
C GLU A 55 5.14 11.46 30.41
N SER A 56 6.24 10.69 30.52
CA SER A 56 7.42 11.08 31.29
C SER A 56 8.34 12.10 30.60
N GLY A 57 8.09 12.40 29.31
CA GLY A 57 8.91 13.31 28.51
C GLY A 57 10.23 12.70 28.00
N LEU A 58 10.41 11.38 28.07
CA LEU A 58 11.59 10.71 27.51
C LEU A 58 11.54 10.60 25.98
N ILE A 59 10.33 10.57 25.43
CA ILE A 59 10.06 10.41 24.00
C ILE A 59 8.89 11.32 23.62
N ASN A 60 8.85 11.75 22.37
CA ASN A 60 7.72 12.50 21.84
C ASN A 60 6.72 11.55 21.16
N LYS A 61 5.44 11.93 21.21
CA LYS A 61 4.36 11.18 20.58
C LYS A 61 3.75 12.04 19.48
N LEU A 62 3.69 11.47 18.30
CA LEU A 62 3.08 12.06 17.13
C LEU A 62 1.70 11.46 16.93
N GLU A 63 0.70 12.18 17.43
CA GLU A 63 -0.71 11.88 17.17
C GLU A 63 -1.18 12.72 16.00
N ILE A 64 -1.33 12.13 14.82
CA ILE A 64 -1.96 12.79 13.67
C ILE A 64 -3.43 12.40 13.69
N SER A 65 -4.30 13.38 13.53
CA SER A 65 -5.74 13.17 13.47
C SER A 65 -6.09 12.08 12.45
N GLY A 66 -6.71 11.00 12.91
CA GLY A 66 -7.17 9.89 12.07
C GLY A 66 -6.09 8.93 11.57
N ARG A 67 -4.84 8.97 12.07
CA ARG A 67 -3.77 8.03 11.68
C ARG A 67 -3.18 7.29 12.87
N GLN A 68 -2.40 6.25 12.57
CA GLN A 68 -1.69 5.48 13.58
C GLN A 68 -0.69 6.35 14.34
N LYS A 69 -0.63 6.13 15.66
CA LYS A 69 0.31 6.79 16.57
C LYS A 69 1.75 6.43 16.21
N ARG A 70 2.60 7.44 16.11
CA ARG A 70 4.03 7.29 15.90
C ARG A 70 4.79 7.89 17.08
N PHE A 71 6.00 7.39 17.30
CA PHE A 71 6.83 7.78 18.42
C PHE A 71 8.17 8.29 17.94
N ASP A 72 8.74 9.21 18.70
CA ASP A 72 9.97 9.89 18.38
C ASP A 72 10.91 9.92 19.59
N CYS A 73 12.19 9.63 19.35
CA CYS A 73 13.24 9.78 20.36
C CYS A 73 13.89 11.16 20.35
N GLU A 74 13.76 11.91 19.26
CA GLU A 74 14.32 13.25 19.16
C GLU A 74 13.41 14.23 19.90
N LEU A 75 13.93 14.75 21.02
CA LEU A 75 13.20 15.73 21.83
C LEU A 75 13.29 17.14 21.25
N GLN A 76 14.19 17.38 20.30
CA GLN A 76 14.30 18.68 19.65
C GLN A 76 13.07 18.93 18.78
N GLN A 77 12.56 20.15 18.85
CA GLN A 77 11.39 20.57 18.08
C GLN A 77 11.73 20.61 16.60
N HIS A 78 11.05 19.79 15.80
CA HIS A 78 11.13 19.76 14.35
C HIS A 78 9.74 19.57 13.74
N ASP A 79 9.59 19.96 12.48
CA ASP A 79 8.34 19.84 11.74
C ASP A 79 8.28 18.51 10.99
N HIS A 80 7.07 18.06 10.68
CA HIS A 80 6.83 16.76 10.08
C HIS A 80 6.11 16.88 8.75
N ILE A 81 6.52 16.08 7.77
CA ILE A 81 5.79 15.88 6.51
C ILE A 81 5.29 14.45 6.37
N TYR A 82 4.02 14.35 5.98
CA TYR A 82 3.28 13.12 5.87
C TYR A 82 3.08 12.73 4.42
N CYS A 83 3.56 11.54 4.05
CA CYS A 83 3.22 10.98 2.76
C CYS A 83 1.75 10.50 2.75
N VAL A 84 0.93 11.03 1.84
CA VAL A 84 -0.48 10.62 1.69
C VAL A 84 -0.66 9.26 1.01
N GLN A 85 0.40 8.68 0.46
CA GLN A 85 0.37 7.40 -0.26
C GLN A 85 0.86 6.21 0.58
N CYS A 86 1.93 6.38 1.35
CA CYS A 86 2.53 5.32 2.16
C CYS A 86 2.56 5.61 3.66
N HIS A 87 2.02 6.75 4.09
CA HIS A 87 1.97 7.17 5.49
C HIS A 87 3.35 7.28 6.18
N ARG A 88 4.43 7.35 5.39
CA ARG A 88 5.77 7.69 5.87
C ARG A 88 5.77 9.11 6.43
N VAL A 89 6.54 9.30 7.49
CA VAL A 89 6.81 10.59 8.15
C VAL A 89 8.30 10.87 7.99
N ASP A 90 8.61 12.09 7.59
CA ASP A 90 9.98 12.60 7.49
C ASP A 90 10.05 13.96 8.19
N ASN A 91 11.25 14.31 8.68
CA ASN A 91 11.50 15.59 9.33
C ASN A 91 11.68 16.71 8.30
N ILE A 92 11.22 17.90 8.68
CA ILE A 92 11.47 19.15 7.99
C ILE A 92 12.15 20.10 8.98
N ASP A 93 13.29 20.61 8.56
CA ASP A 93 13.92 21.75 9.23
C ASP A 93 13.40 23.03 8.57
N LEU A 94 12.40 23.66 9.21
CA LEU A 94 12.04 25.03 8.88
C LEU A 94 13.04 25.96 9.57
N ALA A 95 13.94 26.56 8.77
CA ALA A 95 14.96 27.49 9.25
C ALA A 95 14.40 28.66 10.08
N GLU A 96 13.13 29.01 9.85
CA GLU A 96 12.36 29.93 10.67
C GLU A 96 11.31 29.14 11.44
N LYS A 97 11.44 29.06 12.77
CA LYS A 97 10.36 28.62 13.65
C LYS A 97 9.20 29.60 13.53
N LYS A 98 8.35 29.42 12.52
CA LYS A 98 7.11 30.17 12.39
C LYS A 98 6.14 29.62 13.42
N ASN A 99 6.24 30.13 14.65
CA ASN A 99 5.04 30.35 15.44
C ASN A 99 4.17 31.23 14.55
N ILE A 100 3.23 30.65 13.80
CA ILE A 100 2.23 31.41 13.05
C ILE A 100 1.32 31.98 14.13
N PRO A 101 1.46 33.27 14.51
CA PRO A 101 0.63 33.81 15.55
C PRO A 101 -0.77 33.94 14.97
N LEU A 102 -1.79 33.50 15.72
CA LEU A 102 -3.17 33.82 15.38
C LEU A 102 -3.38 35.29 15.79
N PRO A 103 -3.69 36.21 14.87
CA PRO A 103 -3.93 37.61 15.21
C PRO A 103 -5.05 37.71 16.24
N GLU A 104 -4.92 38.60 17.23
CA GLU A 104 -5.92 38.76 18.31
C GLU A 104 -7.33 39.03 17.78
N GLN A 105 -7.42 39.73 16.64
CA GLN A 105 -8.68 40.04 15.95
C GLN A 105 -9.37 38.80 15.37
N GLU A 106 -8.61 37.76 15.01
CA GLU A 106 -9.12 36.51 14.43
C GLU A 106 -9.26 35.38 15.45
N ASN A 107 -8.86 35.63 16.70
CA ASN A 107 -8.91 34.64 17.76
C ASN A 107 -10.34 34.46 18.33
N HIS A 108 -11.31 35.29 17.94
CA HIS A 108 -12.74 35.14 18.27
C HIS A 108 -13.03 34.86 19.76
N GLY A 109 -12.22 35.42 20.68
CA GLY A 109 -12.35 35.23 22.13
C GLY A 109 -11.74 33.96 22.70
N TYR A 110 -11.03 33.15 21.91
CA TYR A 110 -10.30 31.98 22.40
C TYR A 110 -8.99 32.38 23.10
N ILE A 111 -8.48 31.54 24.01
CA ILE A 111 -7.12 31.66 24.54
C ILE A 111 -6.27 30.63 23.79
N VAL A 112 -5.46 31.10 22.83
CA VAL A 112 -4.62 30.21 22.00
C VAL A 112 -3.49 29.65 22.86
N SER A 113 -3.48 28.33 23.05
CA SER A 113 -2.41 27.63 23.76
C SER A 113 -1.27 27.19 22.83
N GLY A 114 -1.47 27.20 21.51
CA GLY A 114 -0.45 26.87 20.54
C GLY A 114 -0.97 26.73 19.10
N CYS A 115 -0.03 26.56 18.17
CA CYS A 115 -0.29 26.26 16.77
C CYS A 115 0.45 24.97 16.40
N ARG A 116 -0.19 24.11 15.60
CA ARG A 116 0.43 22.91 15.04
C ARG A 116 0.29 22.92 13.54
N VAL A 117 1.41 22.92 12.83
CA VAL A 117 1.47 22.84 11.37
C VAL A 117 1.72 21.39 10.96
N GLU A 118 0.94 20.89 10.00
CA GLU A 118 1.11 19.55 9.44
C GLU A 118 1.28 19.63 7.92
N PHE A 119 2.39 19.13 7.39
CA PHE A 119 2.62 19.09 5.96
C PHE A 119 2.16 17.75 5.37
N TYR A 120 1.44 17.79 4.26
CA TYR A 120 1.00 16.59 3.53
C TYR A 120 1.56 16.61 2.11
N GLY A 121 2.14 15.48 1.68
CA GLY A 121 2.77 15.39 0.37
C GLY A 121 2.93 13.95 -0.13
N ILE A 122 3.74 13.76 -1.17
CA ILE A 122 4.08 12.45 -1.71
C ILE A 122 5.60 12.28 -1.59
N CYS A 123 6.06 11.26 -0.87
CA CYS A 123 7.49 11.02 -0.68
C CYS A 123 8.19 10.65 -2.01
N PRO A 124 9.51 10.87 -2.13
CA PRO A 124 10.26 10.59 -3.37
C PRO A 124 10.09 9.14 -3.87
N LYS A 125 9.99 8.18 -2.94
CA LYS A 125 9.74 6.77 -3.26
C LYS A 125 8.39 6.59 -3.97
N CYS A 126 7.32 7.16 -3.43
CA CYS A 126 5.99 7.09 -4.04
C CYS A 126 5.92 7.86 -5.36
N GLN A 127 6.57 9.03 -5.45
CA GLN A 127 6.67 9.77 -6.72
C GLN A 127 7.32 8.92 -7.81
N SER A 128 8.44 8.25 -7.50
CA SER A 128 9.13 7.36 -8.45
C SER A 128 8.25 6.19 -8.93
N LEU A 129 7.45 5.60 -8.04
CA LEU A 129 6.53 4.51 -8.37
C LEU A 129 5.41 4.99 -9.29
N LEU A 130 4.86 6.18 -9.04
CA LEU A 130 3.84 6.81 -9.89
C LEU A 130 4.38 7.15 -11.30
N LEU A 131 5.64 7.59 -11.39
CA LEU A 131 6.29 7.84 -12.68
C LEU A 131 6.53 6.54 -13.46
N ARG A 132 6.89 5.45 -12.76
CA ARG A 132 7.05 4.12 -13.37
C ARG A 132 5.74 3.54 -13.90
N THR A 133 4.62 3.73 -13.20
CA THR A 133 3.30 3.26 -13.66
C THR A 133 2.80 4.06 -14.86
N LYS A 134 3.05 5.37 -14.93
CA LYS A 134 2.75 6.18 -16.14
C LYS A 134 3.55 5.71 -17.36
N LYS A 135 4.86 5.44 -17.20
CA LYS A 135 5.69 4.87 -18.29
C LYS A 135 5.21 3.49 -18.73
N ARG A 136 4.74 2.63 -17.81
CA ARG A 136 4.17 1.31 -18.14
C ARG A 136 2.80 1.40 -18.84
N LYS A 137 1.96 2.40 -18.55
CA LYS A 137 0.71 2.65 -19.29
C LYS A 137 0.97 3.21 -20.70
N GLY A 138 2.02 4.01 -20.89
CA GLY A 138 2.45 4.49 -22.22
C GLY A 138 3.19 3.43 -23.04
N LYS A 139 3.88 2.49 -22.38
CA LYS A 139 4.42 1.29 -23.00
C LYS A 139 3.27 0.28 -23.14
N LYS A 140 2.37 0.49 -24.12
CA LYS A 140 1.70 -0.65 -24.76
C LYS A 140 2.79 -1.70 -24.97
N MET A 141 2.57 -2.93 -24.52
CA MET A 141 3.43 -4.05 -24.88
C MET A 141 3.59 -4.01 -26.40
N ALA A 142 4.68 -3.41 -26.88
CA ALA A 142 5.22 -3.71 -28.17
C ALA A 142 5.75 -5.14 -27.99
N CYS A 143 4.82 -6.08 -28.13
CA CYS A 143 5.17 -7.46 -28.33
C CYS A 143 6.09 -7.43 -29.54
N LYS A 144 7.40 -7.64 -29.32
CA LYS A 144 8.35 -7.99 -30.36
C LYS A 144 8.00 -9.41 -30.82
N SER A 145 6.83 -9.57 -31.41
CA SER A 145 6.50 -10.68 -32.27
C SER A 145 5.76 -10.06 -33.43
N LYS A 146 6.38 -10.14 -34.61
CA LYS A 146 5.73 -9.86 -35.88
C LYS A 146 4.46 -10.72 -35.96
N CYS A 147 3.31 -10.15 -35.62
CA CYS A 147 2.01 -10.67 -36.03
C CYS A 147 1.13 -9.46 -36.35
N GLY A 148 1.53 -8.75 -37.41
CA GLY A 148 0.59 -8.02 -38.21
C GLY A 148 -0.12 -9.03 -39.09
N THR A 149 -1.30 -9.48 -38.67
CA THR A 149 -2.44 -9.86 -39.52
C THR A 149 -3.66 -9.94 -38.61
N LYS A 150 -4.83 -9.58 -39.15
CA LYS A 150 -6.13 -9.44 -38.48
C LYS A 150 -6.74 -10.77 -37.99
N GLY A 151 -5.92 -11.77 -37.62
CA GLY A 151 -6.35 -13.12 -37.26
C GLY A 151 -6.36 -13.39 -35.75
N LEU A 152 -7.16 -14.38 -35.34
CA LEU A 152 -7.04 -14.99 -34.01
C LEU A 152 -5.70 -15.73 -33.90
N SER A 153 -5.03 -15.65 -32.75
CA SER A 153 -3.82 -16.44 -32.51
C SER A 153 -4.15 -17.93 -32.37
N ASP A 154 -3.23 -18.84 -32.67
CA ASP A 154 -3.43 -20.30 -32.55
C ASP A 154 -3.98 -20.71 -31.17
N LYS A 155 -3.47 -20.09 -30.11
CA LYS A 155 -3.95 -20.30 -28.72
C LYS A 155 -5.39 -19.83 -28.49
N GLN A 156 -5.82 -18.78 -29.19
CA GLN A 156 -7.20 -18.27 -29.13
C GLN A 156 -8.15 -19.21 -29.88
N ARG A 157 -7.71 -19.73 -31.03
CA ARG A 157 -8.47 -20.71 -31.80
C ARG A 157 -8.67 -22.01 -31.01
N LEU A 158 -7.62 -22.53 -30.38
CA LEU A 158 -7.69 -23.71 -29.49
C LEU A 158 -8.68 -23.53 -28.34
N VAL A 159 -8.68 -22.35 -27.70
CA VAL A 159 -9.63 -22.05 -26.61
C VAL A 159 -11.06 -21.99 -27.13
N LEU A 160 -11.29 -21.36 -28.28
CA LEU A 160 -12.62 -21.31 -28.88
C LEU A 160 -13.10 -22.69 -29.36
N GLU A 161 -12.22 -23.52 -29.92
CA GLU A 161 -12.53 -24.89 -30.33
C GLU A 161 -12.87 -25.78 -29.13
N ALA A 162 -12.14 -25.65 -28.03
CA ALA A 162 -12.46 -26.35 -26.78
C ALA A 162 -13.82 -25.89 -26.22
N MET A 163 -14.14 -24.60 -26.32
CA MET A 163 -15.43 -24.06 -25.91
C MET A 163 -16.58 -24.46 -26.84
N ALA A 164 -16.32 -24.65 -28.14
CA ALA A 164 -17.32 -25.09 -29.11
C ALA A 164 -17.68 -26.57 -28.94
N LYS A 165 -16.76 -27.39 -28.42
CA LYS A 165 -17.01 -28.80 -28.04
C LYS A 165 -17.81 -28.94 -26.74
N CYS A 166 -17.87 -27.90 -25.92
CA CYS A 166 -18.71 -27.87 -24.73
C CYS A 166 -20.14 -27.44 -25.11
N GLU A 167 -21.15 -28.30 -24.89
CA GLU A 167 -22.56 -27.90 -25.04
C GLU A 167 -23.04 -26.93 -23.94
N GLN A 168 -22.32 -26.87 -22.81
CA GLN A 168 -22.62 -26.02 -21.66
C GLN A 168 -21.51 -25.02 -21.37
N ALA A 169 -21.81 -23.99 -20.57
CA ALA A 169 -20.82 -23.01 -20.15
C ALA A 169 -19.68 -23.69 -19.35
N CYS A 170 -18.46 -23.58 -19.86
CA CYS A 170 -17.29 -24.28 -19.35
C CYS A 170 -16.48 -23.37 -18.40
N GLY A 171 -15.90 -23.96 -17.35
CA GLY A 171 -15.00 -23.27 -16.42
C GLY A 171 -13.60 -23.13 -17.00
N SER A 172 -12.79 -22.22 -16.45
CA SER A 172 -11.40 -22.04 -16.88
C SER A 172 -10.51 -23.27 -16.66
N LYS A 173 -10.85 -24.12 -15.67
CA LYS A 173 -10.18 -25.41 -15.43
C LYS A 173 -10.52 -26.46 -16.49
N ASP A 174 -11.79 -26.50 -16.88
CA ASP A 174 -12.30 -27.46 -17.88
C ASP A 174 -11.68 -27.16 -19.26
N ILE A 175 -11.58 -25.87 -19.60
CA ILE A 175 -10.94 -25.40 -20.84
C ILE A 175 -9.42 -25.67 -20.80
N ALA A 176 -8.77 -25.51 -19.65
CA ALA A 176 -7.35 -25.83 -19.49
C ALA A 176 -7.08 -27.33 -19.69
N ALA A 177 -7.94 -28.20 -19.14
CA ALA A 177 -7.85 -29.65 -19.33
C ALA A 177 -8.05 -30.04 -20.81
N ALA A 178 -8.98 -29.39 -21.52
CA ALA A 178 -9.26 -29.68 -22.92
C ALA A 178 -8.19 -29.15 -23.89
N THR A 179 -7.48 -28.07 -23.53
CA THR A 179 -6.49 -27.42 -24.42
C THR A 179 -5.03 -27.77 -24.09
N GLY A 180 -4.78 -28.41 -22.95
CA GLY A 180 -3.41 -28.66 -22.45
C GLY A 180 -2.65 -27.39 -22.08
N LEU A 181 -3.33 -26.24 -21.99
CA LEU A 181 -2.73 -24.96 -21.65
C LEU A 181 -2.75 -24.72 -20.14
N GLU A 182 -1.74 -24.00 -19.65
CA GLU A 182 -1.69 -23.54 -18.27
C GLU A 182 -2.93 -22.70 -17.90
N PRO A 183 -3.56 -22.89 -16.71
CA PRO A 183 -4.78 -22.18 -16.31
C PRO A 183 -4.67 -20.65 -16.35
N LYS A 184 -3.47 -20.12 -16.10
CA LYS A 184 -3.18 -18.67 -16.21
C LYS A 184 -3.24 -18.18 -17.66
N GLN A 185 -2.78 -19.00 -18.61
CA GLN A 185 -2.81 -18.67 -20.03
C GLN A 185 -4.24 -18.69 -20.57
N VAL A 186 -5.04 -19.69 -20.18
CA VAL A 186 -6.46 -19.79 -20.54
C VAL A 186 -7.24 -18.56 -20.04
N SER A 187 -7.05 -18.17 -18.79
CA SER A 187 -7.71 -16.98 -18.22
C SER A 187 -7.35 -15.70 -18.97
N CYS A 188 -6.10 -15.57 -19.41
CA CYS A 188 -5.64 -14.43 -20.22
C CYS A 188 -6.29 -14.41 -21.61
N GLN A 189 -6.40 -15.56 -22.28
CA GLN A 189 -7.01 -15.65 -23.60
C GLN A 189 -8.53 -15.42 -23.56
N ILE A 190 -9.23 -15.96 -22.55
CA ILE A 190 -10.66 -15.72 -22.35
C ILE A 190 -10.93 -14.21 -22.18
N THR A 191 -10.09 -13.51 -21.42
CA THR A 191 -10.22 -12.06 -21.24
C THR A 191 -10.02 -11.31 -22.56
N ALA A 192 -9.07 -11.74 -23.40
CA ALA A 192 -8.83 -11.17 -24.71
C ALA A 192 -9.97 -11.44 -25.70
N LEU A 193 -10.53 -12.66 -25.69
CA LEU A 193 -11.66 -13.07 -26.53
C LEU A 193 -12.96 -12.36 -26.13
N LYS A 194 -13.20 -12.18 -24.83
CA LYS A 194 -14.32 -11.39 -24.31
C LYS A 194 -14.27 -9.94 -24.80
N LYS A 195 -13.07 -9.35 -24.86
CA LYS A 195 -12.87 -7.98 -25.38
C LYS A 195 -13.14 -7.86 -26.88
N LYS A 196 -13.04 -8.96 -27.63
CA LYS A 196 -13.35 -9.04 -29.06
C LYS A 196 -14.81 -9.45 -29.35
N GLY A 197 -15.60 -9.80 -28.33
CA GLY A 197 -17.00 -10.23 -28.50
C GLY A 197 -17.21 -11.71 -28.82
N PHE A 198 -16.15 -12.53 -28.84
CA PHE A 198 -16.23 -13.96 -29.21
C PHE A 198 -16.66 -14.89 -28.05
N VAL A 199 -16.59 -14.39 -26.81
CA VAL A 199 -16.88 -15.17 -25.60
C VAL A 199 -17.69 -14.31 -24.64
N GLU A 200 -18.74 -14.91 -24.08
CA GLU A 200 -19.57 -14.33 -23.04
C GLU A 200 -19.46 -15.13 -21.73
N SER A 201 -20.00 -14.56 -20.65
CA SER A 201 -19.96 -15.20 -19.32
C SER A 201 -21.33 -15.08 -18.67
N PRO A 202 -22.21 -16.08 -18.84
CA PRO A 202 -23.57 -16.06 -18.31
C PRO A 202 -23.59 -16.21 -16.78
N VAL A 203 -22.61 -16.95 -16.22
CA VAL A 203 -22.44 -17.15 -14.76
C VAL A 203 -20.98 -16.88 -14.40
N ARG A 204 -20.74 -16.42 -13.17
CA ARG A 204 -19.38 -16.16 -12.65
C ARG A 204 -18.48 -17.36 -12.89
N CYS A 205 -17.34 -17.13 -13.56
CA CYS A 205 -16.34 -18.15 -13.89
C CYS A 205 -16.82 -19.28 -14.81
N LYS A 206 -17.93 -19.06 -15.53
CA LYS A 206 -18.42 -19.94 -16.61
C LYS A 206 -18.49 -19.13 -17.90
N TYR A 207 -18.02 -19.73 -18.99
CA TYR A 207 -17.85 -19.06 -20.27
C TYR A 207 -18.53 -19.85 -21.38
N SER A 208 -19.24 -19.14 -22.25
CA SER A 208 -19.86 -19.68 -23.47
C SER A 208 -19.33 -18.94 -24.69
N ILE A 209 -19.33 -19.63 -25.83
CA ILE A 209 -18.93 -19.05 -27.12
C ILE A 209 -20.14 -18.35 -27.76
N THR A 210 -19.93 -17.12 -28.26
CA THR A 210 -20.97 -16.35 -28.96
C THR A 210 -21.11 -16.80 -30.41
N GLY A 211 -22.17 -16.38 -31.10
CA GLY A 211 -22.36 -16.65 -32.54
C GLY A 211 -21.17 -16.17 -33.38
N ASP A 212 -20.67 -14.96 -33.10
CA ASP A 212 -19.47 -14.40 -33.75
C ASP A 212 -18.22 -15.24 -33.47
N GLY A 213 -18.13 -15.82 -32.25
CA GLY A 213 -17.04 -16.71 -31.88
C GLY A 213 -17.07 -18.02 -32.66
N LYS A 214 -18.26 -18.59 -32.92
CA LYS A 214 -18.43 -19.79 -33.74
C LYS A 214 -18.06 -19.52 -35.21
N SER A 215 -18.52 -18.39 -35.74
CA SER A 215 -18.19 -17.94 -37.11
C SER A 215 -16.71 -17.64 -37.31
N ALA A 216 -15.96 -17.35 -36.24
CA ALA A 216 -14.52 -17.10 -36.29
C ALA A 216 -13.66 -18.38 -36.32
N ILE A 217 -14.25 -19.55 -36.08
CA ILE A 217 -13.58 -20.86 -36.16
C ILE A 217 -13.93 -21.60 -37.45
N ALA A 218 -15.13 -21.35 -38.01
CA ALA A 218 -15.58 -21.87 -39.30
C ALA A 218 -14.65 -21.43 -40.44
#